data_AF-A0A8J6Z754-F1
#
_entry.id   AF-A0A8J6Z754-F1
#
_cell.length_a   1.000
_cell.length_b   1.000
_cell.length_c   1.000
_cell.angle_alpha   90.00
_cell.angle_beta   90.00
_cell.angle_gamma   90.00
#
_symmetry.space_group_name_H-M   'P 1'
#
loop_
_entity.id
_entity.type
_entity.pdbx_description
1 polymer ?
#
loop_
_entity_poly.entity_id
_entity_poly.type
_entity_poly.pdbx_seq_one_letter_code
_entity_poly.pdbx_strand_id
1 'polypeptide(L)'
;MLNTQAVPDKEFLSAEADDNQQVTFTGLEWKFFVLELKDMIAAGEFDVAKAMHNARFYAEIERRTQRIKAGHWTEHELIEVDDDE
;
A
#
# COMPACT_ATOMS: atom_id res chain seq x y z
N MET A 1 32.09 -1.02 32.41
CA MET A 1 30.88 -1.87 32.47
C MET A 1 29.99 -1.47 31.31
N LEU A 2 29.93 -2.28 30.25
CA LEU A 2 29.08 -2.05 29.08
C LEU A 2 27.70 -2.63 29.39
N ASN A 3 26.69 -1.78 29.38
CA ASN A 3 25.30 -2.17 29.59
C ASN A 3 24.72 -2.61 28.23
N THR A 4 24.85 -3.89 27.92
CA THR A 4 24.23 -4.52 26.76
C THR A 4 22.74 -4.72 27.06
N GLN A 5 21.92 -3.71 26.76
CA GLN A 5 20.49 -3.94 26.63
C GLN A 5 20.27 -4.74 25.35
N ALA A 6 20.02 -6.04 25.52
CA ALA A 6 19.50 -6.91 24.49
C ALA A 6 18.22 -6.27 23.93
N VAL A 7 18.23 -5.95 22.64
CA VAL A 7 17.02 -5.64 21.89
C VAL A 7 16.21 -6.94 21.88
N PRO A 8 15.01 -7.00 22.47
CA PRO A 8 14.21 -8.20 22.40
C PRO A 8 13.80 -8.41 20.94
N ASP A 9 14.00 -9.64 20.47
CA ASP A 9 13.59 -10.13 19.17
C ASP A 9 12.22 -9.57 18.84
N LYS A 10 12.13 -8.80 17.75
CA LYS A 10 10.84 -8.51 17.13
C LYS A 10 10.33 -9.84 16.60
N GLU A 11 9.62 -10.56 17.44
CA GLU A 11 8.64 -11.55 17.00
C GLU A 11 7.83 -10.84 15.91
N PHE A 12 8.07 -11.26 14.66
CA PHE A 12 7.15 -11.02 13.57
C PHE A 12 5.88 -11.77 13.95
N LEU A 13 5.08 -11.15 14.80
CA LEU A 13 3.70 -11.54 15.03
C LEU A 13 3.06 -11.40 13.65
N SER A 14 2.84 -12.53 12.99
CA SER A 14 1.84 -12.64 11.94
C SER A 14 0.55 -12.15 12.59
N ALA A 15 0.21 -10.89 12.33
CA ALA A 15 -1.04 -10.32 12.78
C ALA A 15 -2.13 -11.18 12.14
N GLU A 16 -2.67 -12.10 12.92
CA GLU A 16 -3.91 -12.78 12.60
C GLU A 16 -4.90 -11.66 12.30
N ALA A 17 -5.31 -11.55 11.04
CA ALA A 17 -6.29 -10.56 10.63
C ALA A 17 -7.55 -10.83 11.44
N ASP A 18 -7.84 -9.97 12.41
CA ASP A 18 -9.05 -10.03 13.21
C ASP A 18 -10.23 -9.87 12.24
N ASP A 19 -11.03 -10.92 12.07
CA ASP A 19 -12.20 -10.95 11.17
C ASP A 19 -13.22 -9.84 11.50
N ASN A 20 -13.11 -9.20 12.67
CA ASN A 20 -13.94 -8.06 13.07
C ASN A 20 -13.35 -6.68 12.75
N GLN A 21 -12.18 -6.61 12.11
CA GLN A 21 -11.59 -5.33 11.74
C GLN A 21 -12.36 -4.73 10.57
N GLN A 22 -13.13 -3.66 10.84
CA GLN A 22 -13.87 -2.96 9.78
C GLN A 22 -12.89 -2.48 8.69
N VAL A 23 -13.14 -2.93 7.47
CA VAL A 23 -12.46 -2.39 6.28
C VAL A 23 -12.99 -0.98 6.04
N THR A 24 -12.19 0.01 6.42
CA THR A 24 -12.49 1.42 6.14
C THR A 24 -11.83 1.88 4.86
N PHE A 25 -12.55 2.68 4.06
CA PHE A 25 -12.01 3.38 2.90
C PHE A 25 -11.99 4.88 3.15
N THR A 26 -10.93 5.54 2.71
CA THR A 26 -10.99 6.97 2.41
C THR A 26 -11.88 7.22 1.18
N GLY A 27 -12.39 8.44 1.01
CA GLY A 27 -13.25 8.76 -0.14
C GLY A 27 -12.61 8.49 -1.51
N LEU A 28 -11.27 8.63 -1.61
CA LEU A 28 -10.52 8.35 -2.83
C LEU A 28 -10.41 6.84 -3.11
N GLU A 29 -10.15 6.04 -2.08
CA GLU A 29 -10.10 4.58 -2.22
C GLU A 29 -11.48 4.02 -2.56
N TRP A 30 -12.55 4.55 -1.95
CA TRP A 30 -13.92 4.16 -2.31
C TRP A 30 -14.23 4.43 -3.79
N LYS A 31 -13.81 5.60 -4.31
CA LYS A 31 -13.97 5.95 -5.72
C LYS A 31 -13.31 4.90 -6.63
N PHE A 32 -12.05 4.53 -6.35
CA PHE A 32 -11.34 3.53 -7.16
C PHE A 32 -11.89 2.12 -6.98
N PHE A 33 -12.31 1.77 -5.76
CA PHE A 33 -12.95 0.48 -5.48
C PHE A 33 -14.22 0.26 -6.30
N VAL A 34 -15.09 1.27 -6.37
CA VAL A 34 -16.32 1.20 -7.17
C VAL A 34 -16.03 1.12 -8.67
N LEU A 35 -14.99 1.81 -9.15
CA LEU A 35 -14.58 1.72 -10.55
C LEU A 35 -14.07 0.31 -10.89
N GLU A 36 -13.14 -0.20 -10.10
CA GLU A 36 -12.56 -1.53 -10.29
C GLU A 36 -13.63 -2.63 -10.23
N LEU A 37 -14.55 -2.55 -9.27
CA LEU A 37 -15.68 -3.47 -9.18
C LEU A 37 -16.56 -3.44 -10.42
N LYS A 38 -16.80 -2.27 -11.02
CA LYS A 38 -17.61 -2.17 -12.24
C LYS A 38 -16.90 -2.82 -13.42
N ASP A 39 -15.60 -2.58 -13.56
CA ASP A 39 -14.79 -3.15 -14.64
C ASP A 39 -14.70 -4.67 -14.52
N MET A 40 -14.52 -5.17 -13.29
CA MET A 40 -14.56 -6.58 -12.93
C MET A 40 -15.90 -7.25 -13.27
N ILE A 41 -17.02 -6.63 -12.87
CA ILE A 41 -18.36 -7.11 -13.22
C ILE A 41 -18.56 -7.15 -14.73
N ALA A 42 -18.09 -6.13 -15.46
CA ALA A 42 -18.18 -6.07 -16.92
C ALA A 42 -17.33 -7.17 -17.60
N ALA A 43 -16.19 -7.54 -17.00
CA ALA A 43 -15.33 -8.63 -17.45
C ALA A 43 -15.86 -10.03 -17.06
N GLY A 44 -16.87 -10.10 -16.19
CA GLY A 44 -17.36 -11.37 -15.62
C GLY A 44 -16.43 -11.98 -14.58
N GLU A 45 -15.44 -11.23 -14.10
CA GLU A 45 -14.50 -11.65 -13.05
C GLU A 45 -14.85 -10.92 -11.75
N PHE A 46 -15.29 -11.62 -10.71
CA PHE A 46 -15.64 -10.97 -9.44
C PHE A 46 -14.65 -11.35 -8.33
N ASP A 47 -13.72 -10.45 -8.04
CA ASP A 47 -12.73 -10.61 -6.96
C ASP A 47 -12.65 -9.33 -6.11
N VAL A 48 -13.32 -9.38 -4.97
CA VAL A 48 -13.40 -8.24 -4.04
C VAL A 48 -12.05 -7.92 -3.41
N ALA A 49 -11.23 -8.93 -3.11
CA ALA A 49 -9.93 -8.73 -2.47
C ALA A 49 -8.96 -8.03 -3.42
N LYS A 50 -8.94 -8.46 -4.69
CA LYS A 50 -8.19 -7.78 -5.76
C LYS A 50 -8.70 -6.36 -5.97
N ALA A 51 -10.02 -6.16 -5.98
CA ALA A 51 -10.60 -4.82 -6.11
C ALA A 51 -10.19 -3.89 -4.97
N MET A 52 -10.17 -4.38 -3.72
CA MET A 52 -9.70 -3.65 -2.55
C MET A 52 -8.22 -3.28 -2.65
N HIS A 53 -7.38 -4.22 -3.09
CA HIS A 53 -5.95 -3.98 -3.27
C HIS A 53 -5.68 -2.90 -4.32
N ASN A 54 -6.30 -3.04 -5.50
CA ASN A 54 -6.18 -2.09 -6.60
C ASN A 54 -6.65 -0.69 -6.20
N ALA A 55 -7.78 -0.60 -5.49
CA ALA A 55 -8.31 0.66 -5.00
C ALA A 55 -7.32 1.44 -4.11
N ARG A 56 -6.66 0.74 -3.18
CA ARG A 56 -5.64 1.33 -2.30
C ARG A 56 -4.41 1.78 -3.07
N PHE A 57 -3.95 0.95 -4.00
CA PHE A 57 -2.81 1.25 -4.86
C PHE A 57 -3.05 2.49 -5.72
N TYR A 58 -4.18 2.58 -6.42
CA TYR A 58 -4.52 3.73 -7.26
C TYR A 58 -4.74 5.01 -6.45
N ALA A 59 -5.35 4.90 -5.26
CA ALA A 59 -5.48 6.05 -4.37
C ALA A 59 -4.10 6.59 -3.93
N GLU A 60 -3.13 5.71 -3.66
CA GLU A 60 -1.77 6.14 -3.30
C GLU A 60 -1.04 6.81 -4.48
N ILE A 61 -1.19 6.28 -5.70
CA ILE A 61 -0.65 6.93 -6.92
C ILE A 61 -1.24 8.33 -7.10
N GLU A 62 -2.56 8.48 -6.96
CA GLU A 62 -3.22 9.78 -7.10
C GLU A 62 -2.74 10.75 -6.01
N ARG A 63 -2.62 10.30 -4.75
CA ARG A 63 -2.05 11.12 -3.65
C ARG A 63 -0.61 11.54 -3.95
N ARG A 64 0.23 10.65 -4.48
CA ARG A 64 1.61 10.97 -4.88
C ARG A 64 1.66 11.95 -6.03
N THR A 65 0.83 11.76 -7.04
CA THR A 65 0.70 12.67 -8.19
C THR A 65 0.29 14.07 -7.74
N GLN A 66 -0.65 14.19 -6.81
CA GLN A 66 -1.06 15.47 -6.24
C GLN A 66 0.07 16.12 -5.43
N ARG A 67 0.83 15.35 -4.66
CA ARG A 67 2.03 15.85 -3.95
C ARG A 67 3.08 16.41 -4.91
N ILE A 68 3.40 15.68 -5.98
CA ILE A 68 4.36 16.12 -7.01
C ILE A 68 3.86 17.41 -7.67
N LYS A 69 2.59 17.49 -8.06
CA LYS A 69 1.98 18.69 -8.66
C LYS A 69 2.01 19.89 -7.72
N ALA A 70 1.91 19.67 -6.41
CA ALA A 70 2.04 20.70 -5.38
C ALA A 70 3.50 21.09 -5.08
N GLY A 71 4.48 20.51 -5.76
CA GLY A 71 5.91 20.77 -5.53
C GLY A 71 6.50 20.01 -4.34
N HIS A 72 5.78 19.02 -3.79
CA HIS A 72 6.26 18.17 -2.71
C HIS A 72 6.92 16.91 -3.27
N TRP A 73 8.18 17.02 -3.69
CA TRP A 73 9.00 15.91 -4.12
C TRP A 73 10.44 16.10 -3.63
N THR A 74 11.15 14.99 -3.50
CA THR A 74 12.57 14.96 -3.13
C THR A 74 13.33 14.35 -4.29
N GLU A 75 14.39 15.01 -4.72
CA GLU A 75 15.32 14.45 -5.69
C GLU A 75 16.20 13.42 -5.00
N HIS A 76 16.29 12.24 -5.59
CA HIS A 76 17.21 11.20 -5.16
C HIS A 76 18.11 10.87 -6.35
N GLU A 77 19.43 10.86 -6.13
CA GLU A 77 20.36 10.32 -7.11
C GLU A 77 20.12 8.81 -7.22
N LEU A 78 20.14 8.29 -8.45
CA LEU A 78 20.11 6.86 -8.70
C LEU A 78 21.42 6.28 -8.18
N ILE A 79 21.33 5.42 -7.16
CA ILE A 79 22.47 4.60 -6.74
C ILE A 79 22.49 3.41 -7.70
N GLU A 80 23.39 3.46 -8.68
CA GLU A 80 23.73 2.29 -9.49
C GLU A 80 24.39 1.27 -8.56
N VAL A 81 23.71 0.15 -8.36
CA VAL A 81 24.29 -1.01 -7.69
C VAL A 81 24.77 -1.90 -8.83
N ASP A 82 26.08 -2.05 -8.96
CA ASP A 82 26.64 -3.08 -9.84
C ASP A 82 26.16 -4.43 -9.29
N ASP A 83 25.28 -5.10 -10.03
CA ASP A 83 24.88 -6.49 -9.80
C ASP A 83 26.06 -7.40 -10.18
N ASP A 84 27.13 -7.32 -9.39
CA ASP A 84 28.27 -8.23 -9.47
C ASP A 84 27.89 -9.54 -8.77
N GLU A 85 27.67 -10.56 -9.59
CA GLU A 85 27.33 -11.96 -9.31
C GLU A 85 28.13 -12.65 -8.18
#